data_AF-A0A920R2A6-F1
#
_entry.id   AF-A0A920R2A6-F1
#
_cell.length_a   1.000
_cell.length_b   1.000
_cell.length_c   1.000
_cell.angle_alpha   90.00
_cell.angle_beta   90.00
_cell.angle_gamma   90.00
#
_symmetry.space_group_name_H-M   'P 1'
#
loop_
_entity.id
_entity.type
_entity.pdbx_description
1 polymer ?
#
loop_
_entity_poly.entity_id
_entity_poly.type
_entity_poly.pdbx_seq_one_letter_code
_entity_poly.pdbx_strand_id
1 'polypeptide(L)'
;MTIHDALLSVGSEKGKGNSFVKETTELFNAVDLNFIGNIKPNDLPNGKAEVVICDGFVGNVILKLTEGLGSAIVDHIHKALGDTEAKKNYRKKFSKK
;
A
#
# COMPACT_ATOMS: atom_id res chain seq x y z
N MET A 1 -15.46 3.35 -16.69
CA MET A 1 -14.29 3.25 -15.80
C MET A 1 -14.58 2.08 -14.89
N THR A 2 -13.90 0.96 -15.10
CA THR A 2 -14.15 -0.27 -14.35
C THR A 2 -13.23 -0.25 -13.14
N ILE A 3 -13.79 -0.24 -11.93
CA ILE A 3 -12.99 -0.24 -10.71
C ILE A 3 -12.43 -1.65 -10.50
N HIS A 4 -11.12 -1.80 -10.41
CA HIS A 4 -10.48 -3.11 -10.22
C HIS A 4 -10.16 -3.34 -8.73
N ASP A 5 -10.78 -4.37 -8.17
CA ASP A 5 -10.62 -4.80 -6.77
C ASP A 5 -9.57 -5.91 -6.67
N ALA A 6 -8.68 -5.83 -5.68
CA ALA A 6 -7.67 -6.86 -5.45
C ALA A 6 -7.49 -7.20 -3.97
N LEU A 7 -7.13 -8.46 -3.68
CA LEU A 7 -6.72 -8.88 -2.34
C LEU A 7 -5.22 -8.76 -2.19
N LEU A 8 -4.78 -8.15 -1.09
CA LEU A 8 -3.38 -8.12 -0.76
C LEU A 8 -2.92 -9.50 -0.27
N SER A 9 -1.86 -10.02 -0.88
CA SER A 9 -1.28 -11.30 -0.51
C SER A 9 0.25 -11.28 -0.63
N VAL A 10 0.89 -12.29 -0.04
CA VAL A 10 2.34 -12.50 -0.15
C VAL A 10 2.77 -12.93 -1.56
N GLY A 11 1.83 -13.38 -2.40
CA GLY A 11 2.06 -13.78 -3.79
C GLY A 11 0.84 -13.50 -4.66
N SER A 12 1.06 -13.27 -5.95
CA SER A 12 -0.02 -13.01 -6.92
C SER A 12 -0.70 -14.28 -7.42
N GLU A 13 -0.13 -15.44 -7.13
CA GLU A 13 -0.66 -16.73 -7.56
C GLU A 13 -1.94 -17.08 -6.80
N LYS A 14 -2.89 -17.72 -7.50
CA LYS A 14 -4.13 -18.22 -6.89
C LYS A 14 -3.78 -19.21 -5.76
N GLY A 15 -4.41 -19.04 -4.59
CA GLY A 15 -4.15 -19.88 -3.42
C GLY A 15 -2.96 -19.46 -2.56
N LYS A 16 -2.23 -18.39 -2.91
CA LYS A 16 -1.26 -17.77 -1.98
C LYS A 16 -1.97 -16.86 -0.99
N GLY A 17 -1.46 -16.84 0.24
CA GLY A 17 -2.02 -16.05 1.34
C GLY A 17 -2.39 -16.93 2.54
N ASN A 18 -2.77 -16.26 3.62
CA ASN A 18 -3.32 -16.91 4.82
C ASN A 18 -4.77 -17.36 4.58
N SER A 19 -5.41 -17.93 5.61
CA SER A 19 -6.82 -18.34 5.54
C SER A 19 -7.74 -17.19 5.13
N PHE A 20 -7.54 -16.00 5.70
CA PHE A 20 -8.31 -14.79 5.35
C PHE A 20 -8.29 -14.51 3.84
N VAL A 21 -7.11 -14.50 3.21
CA VAL A 21 -7.01 -14.25 1.75
C VAL A 21 -7.70 -15.33 0.94
N LYS A 22 -7.53 -16.62 1.32
CA LYS A 22 -8.11 -17.75 0.60
C LYS A 22 -9.63 -17.76 0.69
N GLU A 23 -10.18 -17.63 1.89
CA GLU A 23 -11.63 -17.60 2.13
C GLU A 23 -12.28 -16.38 1.47
N THR A 24 -11.65 -15.20 1.56
CA THR A 24 -12.16 -13.99 0.90
C THR A 24 -12.13 -14.13 -0.62
N THR A 25 -11.10 -14.79 -1.18
CA THR A 25 -11.03 -15.08 -2.62
C THR A 25 -12.22 -15.92 -3.08
N GLU A 26 -12.62 -16.94 -2.31
CA GLU A 26 -13.78 -17.78 -2.64
C GLU A 26 -15.08 -16.96 -2.62
N LEU A 27 -15.26 -16.12 -1.59
CA LEU A 27 -16.41 -15.24 -1.47
C LEU A 27 -16.48 -14.23 -2.62
N PHE A 28 -15.36 -13.60 -2.98
CA PHE A 28 -15.31 -12.58 -4.03
C PHE A 28 -15.54 -13.18 -5.41
N ASN A 29 -15.10 -14.41 -5.66
CA ASN A 29 -15.41 -15.12 -6.92
C ASN A 29 -16.87 -15.55 -7.03
N ALA A 30 -17.62 -15.58 -5.92
CA ALA A 30 -19.03 -15.97 -5.90
C ALA A 30 -20.00 -14.81 -6.16
N VAL A 31 -19.49 -13.57 -6.25
CA VAL A 31 -20.27 -12.35 -6.47
C VAL A 31 -19.80 -11.61 -7.72
N ASP A 32 -20.65 -10.74 -8.26
CA ASP A 32 -20.33 -9.93 -9.44
C ASP A 32 -19.51 -8.68 -9.04
N LEU A 33 -18.26 -8.92 -8.64
CA LEU A 33 -17.25 -7.88 -8.39
C LEU A 33 -16.22 -7.87 -9.53
N ASN A 34 -15.65 -6.69 -9.79
CA ASN A 34 -14.53 -6.54 -10.72
C ASN A 34 -13.20 -6.95 -10.05
N PHE A 35 -13.18 -8.18 -9.56
CA PHE A 35 -12.10 -8.74 -8.76
C PHE A 35 -11.00 -9.34 -9.65
N ILE A 36 -9.77 -8.80 -9.54
CA ILE A 36 -8.63 -9.21 -10.37
C ILE A 36 -7.71 -10.22 -9.69
N GLY A 37 -8.05 -10.68 -8.48
CA GLY A 37 -7.27 -11.64 -7.71
C GLY A 37 -6.27 -11.00 -6.75
N ASN A 38 -5.16 -11.71 -6.52
CA ASN A 38 -4.15 -11.33 -5.55
C ASN A 38 -3.11 -10.37 -6.13
N ILE A 39 -2.74 -9.35 -5.37
CA ILE A 39 -1.58 -8.48 -5.65
C ILE A 39 -0.57 -8.51 -4.50
N LYS A 40 0.68 -8.19 -4.82
CA LYS A 40 1.77 -8.13 -3.83
C LYS A 40 1.91 -6.71 -3.27
N PRO A 41 2.48 -6.53 -2.07
CA PRO A 41 2.78 -5.20 -1.52
C PRO A 41 3.59 -4.31 -2.48
N ASN A 42 4.51 -4.89 -3.26
CA ASN A 42 5.33 -4.14 -4.22
C ASN A 42 4.54 -3.69 -5.46
N ASP A 43 3.33 -4.20 -5.69
CA ASP A 43 2.46 -3.75 -6.77
C ASP A 43 1.70 -2.46 -6.39
N LEU A 44 1.60 -2.14 -5.09
CA LEU A 44 0.83 -1.00 -4.57
C LEU A 44 1.28 0.35 -5.15
N PRO A 45 2.59 0.69 -5.18
CA PRO A 45 3.03 1.98 -5.70
C PRO A 45 2.76 2.16 -7.21
N ASN A 46 2.56 1.04 -7.92
CA ASN A 46 2.33 1.02 -9.36
C ASN A 46 0.84 1.06 -9.73
N GLY A 47 -0.07 1.11 -8.75
CA GLY A 47 -1.51 1.25 -9.00
C GLY A 47 -2.12 0.06 -9.75
N LYS A 48 -1.64 -1.16 -9.49
CA LYS A 48 -2.12 -2.38 -10.18
C LYS A 48 -3.61 -2.70 -9.94
N ALA A 49 -4.20 -2.12 -8.89
CA ALA A 49 -5.61 -2.14 -8.58
C ALA A 49 -6.02 -0.77 -8.05
N GLU A 50 -7.30 -0.42 -8.22
CA GLU A 50 -7.84 0.84 -7.70
C GLU A 50 -8.28 0.69 -6.24
N VAL A 51 -8.78 -0.49 -5.88
CA VAL A 51 -9.14 -0.85 -4.51
C VAL A 51 -8.36 -2.09 -4.10
N VAL A 52 -7.68 -1.99 -2.95
CA VAL A 52 -6.93 -3.10 -2.38
C VAL A 52 -7.50 -3.45 -1.01
N ILE A 53 -7.94 -4.69 -0.87
CA ILE A 53 -8.53 -5.24 0.34
C ILE A 53 -7.46 -6.01 1.13
N CYS A 54 -7.37 -5.74 2.42
CA CYS A 54 -6.53 -6.47 3.36
C CYS A 54 -7.19 -6.47 4.75
N ASP A 55 -6.68 -7.28 5.67
CA ASP A 55 -7.07 -7.13 7.07
C ASP A 55 -6.57 -5.79 7.65
N GLY A 56 -7.25 -5.31 8.69
CA GLY A 56 -6.96 -3.99 9.26
C GLY A 56 -5.57 -3.88 9.91
N PHE A 57 -5.00 -4.99 10.38
CA PHE A 57 -3.66 -4.99 10.95
C PHE A 57 -2.61 -4.78 9.85
N VAL A 58 -2.67 -5.58 8.79
CA VAL A 58 -1.78 -5.43 7.62
C VAL A 58 -1.96 -4.07 6.96
N GLY A 59 -3.20 -3.61 6.80
CA GLY A 59 -3.49 -2.28 6.25
C GLY A 59 -2.86 -1.16 7.06
N ASN A 60 -2.95 -1.20 8.38
CA ASN A 60 -2.34 -0.20 9.25
C ASN A 60 -0.80 -0.23 9.17
N VAL A 61 -0.20 -1.43 9.14
CA VAL A 61 1.26 -1.57 8.96
C VAL A 61 1.71 -0.93 7.64
N ILE A 62 0.99 -1.18 6.55
CA ILE A 62 1.31 -0.62 5.22
C ILE A 62 1.14 0.90 5.19
N LEU A 63 0.05 1.42 5.75
CA LEU A 63 -0.19 2.85 5.83
C LEU A 63 0.94 3.55 6.60
N LYS A 64 1.27 3.05 7.80
CA LYS A 64 2.31 3.64 8.64
C LYS A 64 3.70 3.51 8.04
N LEU A 65 4.00 2.38 7.40
CA LEU A 65 5.24 2.20 6.67
C LEU A 65 5.33 3.19 5.50
N THR A 66 4.26 3.37 4.73
CA THR A 66 4.23 4.29 3.58
C THR A 66 4.42 5.74 4.02
N GLU A 67 3.74 6.17 5.10
CA GLU A 67 3.92 7.49 5.71
C GLU A 67 5.37 7.72 6.17
N GLY A 68 5.93 6.76 6.93
CA GLY A 68 7.29 6.84 7.46
C GLY A 68 8.37 6.79 6.37
N LEU A 69 8.20 5.91 5.39
CA LEU A 69 9.11 5.76 4.25
C LEU A 69 9.12 7.03 3.38
N GLY A 70 7.96 7.61 3.09
CA GLY A 70 7.87 8.87 2.36
C GLY A 70 8.65 9.99 3.05
N SER A 71 8.52 10.12 4.37
CA SER A 71 9.30 11.10 5.15
C SER A 71 10.80 10.82 5.09
N ALA A 72 11.20 9.56 5.25
CA ALA A 72 12.60 9.17 5.21
C ALA A 72 13.23 9.48 3.84
N ILE A 73 12.55 9.14 2.74
CA ILE A 73 13.04 9.40 1.37
C ILE A 73 13.28 10.90 1.17
N VAL A 74 12.31 11.75 1.55
CA VAL A 74 12.46 13.22 1.44
C VAL A 74 13.66 13.72 2.24
N ASP A 75 13.84 13.23 3.47
CA ASP A 75 14.99 13.59 4.30
C ASP A 75 16.32 13.14 3.69
N HIS A 76 16.37 11.96 3.08
CA HIS A 76 17.55 11.46 2.39
C HIS A 76 17.88 12.28 1.14
N ILE A 77 16.87 12.68 0.36
CA ILE A 77 17.04 13.55 -0.81
C ILE A 77 17.60 14.91 -0.40
N HIS A 78 17.03 15.56 0.62
CA HIS A 78 17.55 16.85 1.10
C HIS A 78 19.00 16.75 1.58
N LYS A 79 19.37 15.65 2.28
CA LYS A 79 20.76 15.41 2.68
C LYS A 79 21.69 15.23 1.48
N ALA A 80 21.26 14.48 0.47
CA ALA A 80 22.06 14.22 -0.73
C ALA A 80 22.26 15.48 -1.59
N LEU A 81 21.26 16.36 -1.65
CA LEU A 81 21.30 17.60 -2.43
C LEU A 81 21.93 18.79 -1.67
N GLY A 82 22.29 18.64 -0.40
CA GLY A 82 22.91 19.70 0.41
C GLY A 82 21.97 20.83 0.86
N ASP A 83 20.66 20.67 0.68
CA ASP A 83 19.69 21.74 0.94
C ASP A 83 19.30 21.79 2.44
N THR A 84 19.84 22.80 3.13
CA THR A 84 19.64 23.00 4.57
C THR A 84 18.36 23.78 4.90
N GLU A 85 17.84 24.57 3.95
CA GLU A 85 16.62 25.37 4.12
C GLU A 85 15.35 24.55 3.87
N ALA A 86 15.33 23.72 2.82
CA ALA A 86 14.20 22.82 2.54
C ALA A 86 13.92 21.87 3.71
N LYS A 87 14.97 21.38 4.37
CA LYS A 87 14.89 20.51 5.55
C LYS A 87 14.21 21.19 6.76
N LYS A 88 14.44 22.50 6.99
CA LYS A 88 13.81 23.24 8.10
C LYS A 88 12.30 23.43 7.88
N ASN A 89 11.90 23.70 6.63
CA ASN A 89 10.50 23.92 6.27
C ASN A 89 9.68 22.62 6.28
N TYR A 90 10.25 21.51 5.81
CA TYR A 90 9.59 20.21 5.83
C TYR A 90 9.30 19.74 7.26
N ARG A 91 10.30 19.74 8.16
CA ARG A 91 10.12 19.29 9.56
C ARG A 91 9.08 20.11 10.34
N LYS A 92 8.99 21.43 10.11
CA LYS A 92 7.96 22.28 10.75
C LYS A 92 6.53 21.92 10.34
N LYS A 93 6.33 21.41 9.11
CA LYS A 93 5.01 21.05 8.58
C LYS A 93 4.49 19.72 9.14
N PHE A 94 5.39 18.77 9.39
CA PHE A 94 5.04 17.44 9.91
C PHE A 94 5.01 17.34 11.44
N SER A 95 5.70 18.23 12.17
CA SER A 95 5.63 18.29 13.63
C SER A 95 4.33 18.95 14.17
N LYS A 96 3.43 19.40 13.30
CA LYS A 96 2.15 20.06 13.66
C LYS A 96 0.92 19.14 13.50
N LYS A 97 1.12 17.85 13.28
CA LYS A 97 0.09 16.82 13.24
C LYS A 97 0.26 15.89 14.43
#